data_AF-A0A2W0EEL9-F1
#
_entry.id   AF-A0A2W0EEL9-F1
#
_cell.length_a   1.000
_cell.length_b   1.000
_cell.length_c   1.000
_cell.angle_alpha   90.00
_cell.angle_beta   90.00
_cell.angle_gamma   90.00
#
_symmetry.space_group_name_H-M   'P 1'
#
loop_
_entity.id
_entity.type
_entity.pdbx_description
1 polymer ?
#
loop_
_entity_poly.entity_id
_entity_poly.type
_entity_poly.pdbx_seq_one_letter_code
_entity_poly.pdbx_strand_id
1 'polypeptide(L)'
;DGLRRAFHTMAEIQFAGGAKAVMPMHADARYVKTLAEARTLIDGLSLELYRTRLGSAHVMGGCAMGEDPANAVTDSLGRHHQLGNLSIHDGSLFPTSIGANPQLSVYGLTAQLATSLAERLKNP
;
A
#
# COMPACT_ATOMS: atom_id res chain seq x y z
N ASP A 1 -11.05 -8.55 11.26
CA ASP A 1 -10.18 -8.38 12.45
C ASP A 1 -9.02 -7.39 12.31
N GLY A 2 -8.30 -7.34 11.18
CA GLY A 2 -7.09 -6.50 11.03
C GLY A 2 -7.28 -5.01 11.37
N LEU A 3 -8.36 -4.39 10.90
CA LEU A 3 -8.66 -2.97 11.15
C LEU A 3 -8.95 -2.68 12.62
N ARG A 4 -9.75 -3.52 13.29
CA ARG A 4 -10.06 -3.38 14.71
C ARG A 4 -8.80 -3.44 15.56
N ARG A 5 -7.94 -4.43 15.28
CA ARG A 5 -6.63 -4.55 15.93
C ARG A 5 -5.75 -3.32 15.69
N ALA A 6 -5.68 -2.83 14.46
CA ALA A 6 -4.90 -1.63 14.14
C ALA A 6 -5.38 -0.40 14.93
N PHE A 7 -6.71 -0.19 15.03
CA PHE A 7 -7.26 0.89 15.84
C PHE A 7 -6.89 0.79 17.31
N HIS A 8 -6.98 -0.42 17.91
CA HIS A 8 -6.56 -0.64 19.29
C HIS A 8 -5.07 -0.32 19.50
N THR A 9 -4.19 -0.88 18.65
CA THR A 9 -2.75 -0.63 18.75
C THR A 9 -2.40 0.85 18.56
N MET A 10 -3.05 1.54 17.61
CA MET A 10 -2.82 2.98 17.42
C MET A 10 -3.27 3.80 18.62
N ALA A 11 -4.43 3.49 19.23
CA ALA A 11 -4.89 4.17 20.43
C ALA A 11 -3.92 3.97 21.60
N GLU A 12 -3.43 2.74 21.80
CA GLU A 12 -2.42 2.42 22.83
C GLU A 12 -1.14 3.23 22.64
N ILE A 13 -0.58 3.24 21.43
CA ILE A 13 0.64 4.00 21.11
C ILE A 13 0.42 5.51 21.32
N GLN A 14 -0.71 6.05 20.88
CA GLN A 14 -1.01 7.47 20.99
C GLN A 14 -1.13 7.91 22.47
N PHE A 15 -1.86 7.16 23.29
CA PHE A 15 -1.96 7.46 24.72
C PHE A 15 -0.62 7.27 25.45
N ALA A 16 0.13 6.21 25.14
CA ALA A 16 1.48 6.01 25.68
C ALA A 16 2.43 7.16 25.30
N GLY A 17 2.23 7.76 24.12
CA GLY A 17 2.93 8.96 23.66
C GLY A 17 2.42 10.28 24.27
N GLY A 18 1.46 10.24 25.19
CA GLY A 18 0.95 11.43 25.90
C GLY A 18 -0.22 12.14 25.23
N ALA A 19 -0.90 11.51 24.26
CA ALA A 19 -2.11 12.07 23.67
C ALA A 19 -3.19 12.31 24.74
N LYS A 20 -3.82 13.50 24.73
CA LYS A 20 -4.92 13.85 25.65
C LYS A 20 -6.28 13.34 25.19
N ALA A 21 -6.39 13.04 23.89
CA ALA A 21 -7.56 12.43 23.29
C ALA A 21 -7.17 11.73 21.98
N VAL A 22 -7.90 10.68 21.62
CA VAL A 22 -7.71 9.92 20.37
C VAL A 22 -9.06 9.70 19.69
N MET A 23 -9.05 9.53 18.36
CA MET A 23 -10.24 9.21 17.58
C MET A 23 -9.85 8.23 16.46
N PRO A 24 -10.46 7.02 16.41
CA PRO A 24 -10.27 6.12 15.28
C PRO A 24 -10.72 6.75 13.96
N MET A 25 -10.08 6.40 12.85
CA MET A 25 -10.41 6.92 11.52
C MET A 25 -11.68 6.25 10.98
N HIS A 26 -12.83 6.64 11.50
CA HIS A 26 -14.13 6.05 11.23
C HIS A 26 -15.22 7.14 11.22
N ALA A 27 -16.23 6.99 10.37
CA ALA A 27 -17.27 8.02 10.18
C ALA A 27 -18.07 8.34 11.45
N ASP A 28 -18.34 7.33 12.30
CA ASP A 28 -19.09 7.48 13.56
C ASP A 28 -18.20 7.64 14.80
N ALA A 29 -16.88 7.68 14.62
CA ALA A 29 -15.99 7.84 15.76
C ALA A 29 -16.04 9.27 16.31
N ARG A 30 -15.66 9.39 17.59
CA ARG A 30 -15.50 10.66 18.30
C ARG A 30 -14.21 10.63 19.10
N TYR A 31 -13.74 11.81 19.49
CA TYR A 31 -12.63 11.91 20.43
C TYR A 31 -13.01 11.33 21.80
N VAL A 32 -12.13 10.52 22.36
CA VAL A 32 -12.22 9.96 23.71
C VAL A 32 -10.93 10.25 24.47
N LYS A 33 -11.00 10.34 25.81
CA LYS A 33 -9.91 10.88 26.63
C LYS A 33 -9.14 9.80 27.38
N THR A 34 -9.62 8.56 27.37
CA THR A 34 -8.93 7.44 28.02
C THR A 34 -8.81 6.23 27.09
N LEU A 35 -7.82 5.39 27.36
CA LEU A 35 -7.63 4.15 26.62
C LEU A 35 -8.81 3.18 26.78
N ALA A 36 -9.43 3.13 27.98
CA ALA A 36 -10.59 2.27 28.24
C ALA A 36 -11.81 2.70 27.41
N GLU A 37 -12.07 4.01 27.33
CA GLU A 37 -13.11 4.56 26.45
C GLU A 37 -12.81 4.29 24.97
N ALA A 38 -11.55 4.42 24.55
CA ALA A 38 -11.14 4.11 23.18
C ALA A 38 -11.38 2.65 22.83
N ARG A 39 -11.02 1.72 23.70
CA ARG A 39 -11.26 0.29 23.47
C ARG A 39 -12.75 -0.01 23.32
N THR A 40 -13.56 0.48 24.26
CA THR A 40 -15.03 0.31 24.24
C THR A 40 -15.64 0.90 22.97
N LEU A 41 -15.22 2.12 22.60
CA LEU A 41 -15.67 2.77 21.37
C LEU A 41 -15.29 1.93 20.15
N ILE A 42 -14.01 1.56 20.01
CA ILE A 42 -13.49 0.78 18.89
C ILE A 42 -14.30 -0.50 18.74
N ASP A 43 -14.48 -1.28 19.80
CA ASP A 43 -15.22 -2.54 19.78
C ASP A 43 -16.68 -2.40 19.34
N GLY A 44 -17.31 -1.26 19.63
CA GLY A 44 -18.67 -0.93 19.19
C GLY A 44 -18.79 -0.41 17.75
N LEU A 45 -17.69 -0.10 17.05
CA LEU A 45 -17.76 0.40 15.67
C LEU A 45 -18.11 -0.72 14.66
N SER A 46 -19.05 -0.42 13.76
CA SER A 46 -19.33 -1.25 12.59
C SER A 46 -18.30 -1.00 11.48
N LEU A 47 -17.43 -1.96 11.22
CA LEU A 47 -16.31 -1.82 10.28
C LEU A 47 -16.71 -2.10 8.82
N GLU A 48 -17.80 -1.48 8.39
CA GLU A 48 -18.36 -1.61 7.04
C GLU A 48 -17.63 -0.73 6.02
N LEU A 49 -17.80 -1.08 4.74
CA LEU A 49 -17.37 -0.26 3.61
C LEU A 49 -17.95 1.16 3.74
N TYR A 50 -17.14 2.15 3.38
CA TYR A 50 -17.46 3.59 3.46
C TYR A 50 -17.67 4.17 4.87
N ARG A 51 -17.79 3.34 5.92
CA ARG A 51 -17.77 3.82 7.32
C ARG A 51 -16.35 3.83 7.88
N THR A 52 -15.60 2.76 7.64
CA THR A 52 -14.19 2.69 7.99
C THR A 52 -13.35 3.38 6.93
N ARG A 53 -12.81 4.54 7.27
CA ARG A 53 -12.03 5.34 6.33
C ARG A 53 -10.63 4.75 6.26
N LEU A 54 -10.18 4.44 5.05
CA LEU A 54 -8.83 4.01 4.74
C LEU A 54 -8.27 4.88 3.63
N GLY A 55 -7.00 5.22 3.73
CA GLY A 55 -6.29 6.01 2.74
C GLY A 55 -4.86 5.54 2.61
N SER A 56 -4.34 5.58 1.39
CA SER A 56 -2.93 5.36 1.09
C SER A 56 -2.51 6.36 0.02
N ALA A 57 -1.37 7.00 0.23
CA ALA A 57 -0.68 7.78 -0.81
C ALA A 57 0.25 6.89 -1.67
N HIS A 58 0.38 5.61 -1.32
CA HIS A 58 1.35 4.67 -1.89
C HIS A 58 0.59 3.55 -2.62
N VAL A 59 -0.15 3.91 -3.66
CA VAL A 59 -0.82 2.92 -4.52
C VAL A 59 0.24 2.23 -5.38
N MET A 60 0.19 0.91 -5.40
CA MET A 60 1.10 0.02 -6.13
C MET A 60 0.26 -1.03 -6.86
N GLY A 61 0.85 -1.68 -7.86
CA GLY A 61 0.14 -2.63 -8.71
C GLY A 61 -0.63 -1.96 -9.85
N GLY A 62 -1.44 -2.74 -10.58
CA GLY A 62 -2.14 -2.32 -11.79
C GLY A 62 -1.48 -2.84 -13.08
N CYS A 63 -0.16 -2.99 -13.09
CA CYS A 63 0.60 -3.66 -14.15
C CYS A 63 1.60 -4.64 -13.53
N ALA A 64 1.11 -5.53 -12.67
CA ALA A 64 1.96 -6.43 -11.89
C ALA A 64 2.91 -7.25 -12.77
N MET A 65 4.18 -7.32 -12.36
CA MET A 65 5.20 -8.15 -13.01
C MET A 65 5.11 -9.61 -12.58
N GLY A 66 5.37 -10.53 -13.51
CA GLY A 66 5.41 -11.97 -13.29
C GLY A 66 5.58 -12.73 -14.60
N GLU A 67 6.19 -13.91 -14.56
CA GLU A 67 6.51 -14.68 -15.78
C GLU A 67 5.31 -15.43 -16.37
N ASP A 68 4.21 -15.55 -15.62
CA ASP A 68 2.97 -16.16 -16.11
C ASP A 68 2.02 -15.08 -16.66
N PRO A 69 1.82 -15.00 -17.99
CA PRO A 69 0.94 -14.00 -18.61
C PRO A 69 -0.55 -14.20 -18.26
N ALA A 70 -0.95 -15.34 -17.67
CA ALA A 70 -2.30 -15.51 -17.17
C ALA A 70 -2.57 -14.73 -15.87
N ASN A 71 -1.50 -14.37 -15.15
CA ASN A 71 -1.58 -13.75 -13.81
C ASN A 71 -0.80 -12.42 -13.70
N ALA A 72 -0.14 -11.98 -14.78
CA ALA A 72 0.69 -10.79 -14.81
C ALA A 72 0.49 -9.97 -16.10
N VAL A 73 0.79 -8.68 -16.03
CA VAL A 73 0.75 -7.76 -17.18
C VAL A 73 2.11 -7.69 -17.87
N THR A 74 3.18 -7.76 -17.09
CA THR A 74 4.56 -7.72 -17.61
C THR A 74 5.39 -8.90 -17.14
N ASP A 75 6.47 -9.22 -17.85
CA ASP A 75 7.54 -10.08 -17.33
C ASP A 75 8.35 -9.36 -16.22
N SER A 76 9.33 -10.05 -15.62
CA SER A 76 10.25 -9.47 -14.60
C SER A 76 11.16 -8.35 -15.12
N LEU A 77 11.21 -8.15 -16.44
CA LEU A 77 11.93 -7.05 -17.08
C LEU A 77 11.00 -5.86 -17.38
N GLY A 78 9.75 -5.90 -16.93
CA GLY A 78 8.75 -4.85 -17.14
C GLY A 78 8.19 -4.84 -18.56
N ARG A 79 8.43 -5.86 -19.39
CA ARG A 79 7.92 -5.92 -20.77
C ARG A 79 6.49 -6.43 -20.79
N HIS A 80 5.62 -5.78 -21.56
CA HIS A 80 4.24 -6.18 -21.68
C HIS A 80 4.11 -7.55 -22.36
N HIS A 81 3.33 -8.47 -21.78
CA HIS A 81 3.21 -9.84 -22.30
C HIS A 81 2.57 -9.92 -23.69
N GLN A 82 1.60 -9.04 -23.96
CA GLN A 82 0.81 -9.08 -25.20
C GLN A 82 1.26 -8.08 -26.26
N LEU A 83 2.14 -7.13 -25.94
CA LEU A 83 2.51 -6.02 -26.82
C LEU A 83 4.03 -5.93 -26.96
N GLY A 84 4.51 -6.05 -28.20
CA GLY A 84 5.93 -5.84 -28.52
C GLY A 84 6.34 -4.38 -28.33
N ASN A 85 7.61 -4.16 -27.96
CA ASN A 85 8.21 -2.83 -27.79
C ASN A 85 7.49 -1.92 -26.77
N LEU A 86 6.75 -2.51 -25.82
CA LEU A 86 6.14 -1.81 -24.69
C LEU A 86 6.73 -2.33 -23.38
N SER A 87 7.25 -1.42 -22.56
CA SER A 87 7.66 -1.73 -21.19
C SER A 87 7.20 -0.66 -20.19
N ILE A 88 7.01 -1.07 -18.94
CA ILE A 88 6.47 -0.27 -17.84
C ILE A 88 7.50 -0.25 -16.73
N HIS A 89 7.92 0.92 -16.25
CA HIS A 89 8.97 1.05 -15.23
C HIS A 89 8.56 2.03 -14.12
N ASP A 90 7.52 1.69 -13.35
CA ASP A 90 7.07 2.47 -12.20
C ASP A 90 6.53 1.57 -11.07
N GLY A 91 5.86 2.17 -10.07
CA GLY A 91 5.30 1.43 -8.93
C GLY A 91 4.15 0.48 -9.27
N SER A 92 3.61 0.53 -10.49
CA SER A 92 2.56 -0.39 -10.91
C SER A 92 3.05 -1.83 -11.12
N LEU A 93 4.37 -2.01 -11.28
CA LEU A 93 5.01 -3.31 -11.42
C LEU A 93 4.97 -4.15 -10.14
N PHE A 94 4.94 -3.51 -8.95
CA PHE A 94 4.94 -4.25 -7.69
C PHE A 94 3.68 -5.14 -7.60
N PRO A 95 3.82 -6.48 -7.51
CA PRO A 95 2.65 -7.38 -7.51
C PRO A 95 1.74 -7.20 -6.29
N THR A 96 2.27 -6.63 -5.21
CA THR A 96 1.52 -6.29 -3.99
C THR A 96 2.17 -5.08 -3.31
N SER A 97 1.48 -4.54 -2.31
CA SER A 97 2.05 -3.50 -1.45
C SER A 97 3.28 -4.00 -0.72
N ILE A 98 4.35 -3.21 -0.71
CA ILE A 98 5.59 -3.53 0.01
C ILE A 98 5.54 -3.17 1.51
N GLY A 99 4.42 -2.63 2.00
CA GLY A 99 4.23 -2.27 3.42
C GLY A 99 5.08 -1.10 3.92
N ALA A 100 5.80 -0.41 3.05
CA ALA A 100 6.66 0.74 3.35
C ALA A 100 6.46 1.85 2.30
N ASN A 101 7.09 3.01 2.51
CA ASN A 101 7.12 4.06 1.49
C ASN A 101 7.87 3.54 0.24
N PRO A 102 7.21 3.47 -0.94
CA PRO A 102 7.78 2.80 -2.10
C PRO A 102 8.74 3.66 -2.90
N GLN A 103 8.96 4.94 -2.56
CA GLN A 103 9.71 5.88 -3.40
C GLN A 103 11.09 5.34 -3.81
N LEU A 104 11.91 4.90 -2.85
CA LEU A 104 13.25 4.39 -3.14
C LEU A 104 13.21 3.04 -3.88
N SER A 105 12.23 2.19 -3.58
CA SER A 105 12.05 0.92 -4.28
C SER A 105 11.66 1.14 -5.75
N VAL A 106 10.77 2.10 -6.03
CA VAL A 106 10.42 2.52 -7.39
C VAL A 106 11.68 3.02 -8.10
N TYR A 107 12.44 3.93 -7.51
CA TYR A 107 13.66 4.46 -8.13
C TYR A 107 14.67 3.36 -8.45
N GLY A 108 14.92 2.45 -7.51
CA GLY A 108 15.83 1.33 -7.71
C GLY A 108 15.38 0.40 -8.85
N LEU A 109 14.10 0.00 -8.84
CA LEU A 109 13.53 -0.86 -9.87
C LEU A 109 13.59 -0.18 -11.24
N THR A 110 13.11 1.05 -11.36
CA THR A 110 13.11 1.82 -12.60
C THR A 110 14.53 2.01 -13.13
N ALA A 111 15.50 2.33 -12.27
CA ALA A 111 16.91 2.48 -12.69
C ALA A 111 17.48 1.17 -13.24
N GLN A 112 17.23 0.03 -12.57
CA GLN A 112 17.69 -1.28 -13.02
C GLN A 112 17.08 -1.67 -14.38
N LEU A 113 15.76 -1.51 -14.52
CA LEU A 113 15.04 -1.88 -15.73
C LEU A 113 15.38 -0.97 -16.92
N ALA A 114 15.45 0.35 -16.69
CA ALA A 114 15.82 1.31 -17.72
C ALA A 114 17.27 1.10 -18.21
N THR A 115 18.21 0.81 -17.31
CA THR A 115 19.60 0.49 -17.67
C THR A 115 19.65 -0.76 -18.52
N SER A 116 18.93 -1.81 -18.12
CA SER A 116 18.88 -3.07 -18.86
C SER A 116 18.19 -2.92 -20.22
N LEU A 117 17.16 -2.07 -20.32
CA LEU A 117 16.52 -1.74 -21.59
C LEU A 117 17.49 -1.01 -22.53
N ALA A 118 18.22 -0.01 -22.03
CA ALA A 118 19.19 0.73 -22.83
C ALA A 118 20.27 -0.17 -23.44
N GLU A 119 20.80 -1.13 -22.68
CA GLU A 119 21.78 -2.10 -23.20
C GLU A 119 21.19 -2.98 -24.31
N ARG A 120 19.94 -3.43 -24.17
CA ARG A 120 19.28 -4.24 -25.21
C ARG A 120 19.00 -3.45 -26.48
N LEU A 121 18.61 -2.18 -26.35
CA LEU A 121 18.34 -1.33 -27.51
C LEU A 121 19.60 -0.98 -28.32
N LYS A 122 20.80 -1.09 -27.74
CA LYS A 122 22.06 -0.93 -28.48
C LYS A 122 22.32 -2.07 -29.46
N ASN A 123 21.81 -3.27 -29.16
CA ASN A 123 21.95 -4.48 -29.98
C ASN A 123 20.57 -5.12 -30.19
N PRO A 124 19.69 -4.47 -30.98
CA PRO A 124 18.28 -4.83 -31.10
C PRO A 124 18.04 -6.20 -31.74
#